data_AF-A0A2V2D1G6-F1
#
_entry.id   AF-A0A2V2D1G6-F1
#
_cell.length_a   1.000
_cell.length_b   1.000
_cell.length_c   1.000
_cell.angle_alpha   90.00
_cell.angle_beta   90.00
_cell.angle_gamma   90.00
#
_symmetry.space_group_name_H-M   'P 1'
#
loop_
_entity.id
_entity.type
_entity.pdbx_description
1 polymer ?
#
loop_
_entity_poly.entity_id
_entity_poly.type
_entity_poly.pdbx_seq_one_letter_code
_entity_poly.pdbx_strand_id
1 'polypeptide(L)'
;MTRGSEKYPSVFSWSVDTRYSSRAGGWENNLTSDYEYLYEFVTGAIQENAANDEKFKRLKERAFLTADNRVNIMMVLGNADDFFAKIPACSSKLKDAFAEQALEIAMIEAKDFPPQMQDLIISTGVSSFIGRTVALMVMDFLYEKGTFQPLTENEKITSNLIMFSDVLPSKEQTDHSNSV
;
A
#
# COMPACT_ATOMS: atom_id res chain seq x y z
N MET A 1 1.03 -5.22 3.09
CA MET A 1 0.35 -6.37 2.49
C MET A 1 0.55 -6.30 1.00
N THR A 2 0.75 -7.44 0.35
CA THR A 2 0.88 -7.53 -1.10
C THR A 2 -0.15 -8.52 -1.65
N ARG A 3 -0.59 -8.31 -2.89
CA ARG A 3 -1.39 -9.27 -3.66
C ARG A 3 -0.85 -9.34 -5.07
N GLY A 4 -0.85 -10.53 -5.65
CA GLY A 4 -0.58 -10.75 -7.06
C GLY A 4 -1.72 -11.57 -7.64
N SER A 5 -2.12 -11.24 -8.87
CA SER A 5 -3.09 -12.04 -9.62
C SER A 5 -2.37 -13.12 -10.41
N GLU A 6 -2.86 -14.36 -10.33
CA GLU A 6 -2.44 -15.43 -11.24
C GLU A 6 -3.13 -15.32 -12.61
N LYS A 7 -4.35 -14.76 -12.62
CA LYS A 7 -5.14 -14.55 -13.85
C LYS A 7 -4.56 -13.45 -14.73
N TYR A 8 -4.10 -12.37 -14.10
CA TYR A 8 -3.47 -11.22 -14.74
C TYR A 8 -2.09 -10.99 -14.15
N PRO A 9 -1.03 -11.61 -14.69
CA PRO A 9 0.31 -11.57 -14.10
C PRO A 9 0.93 -10.17 -13.97
N SER A 10 0.43 -9.18 -14.73
CA SER A 10 0.82 -7.78 -14.61
C SER A 10 0.22 -7.08 -13.38
N VAL A 11 -0.83 -7.65 -12.79
CA VAL A 11 -1.56 -7.07 -11.66
C VAL A 11 -0.91 -7.47 -10.35
N PHE A 12 -0.33 -6.46 -9.70
CA PHE A 12 0.21 -6.57 -8.35
C PHE A 12 -0.25 -5.40 -7.51
N SER A 13 -0.44 -5.60 -6.21
CA SER A 13 -0.76 -4.52 -5.29
C SER A 13 0.14 -4.52 -4.07
N TRP A 14 0.38 -3.32 -3.58
CA TRP A 14 1.06 -3.07 -2.33
C TRP A 14 0.19 -2.14 -1.49
N SER A 15 -0.05 -2.50 -0.25
CA SER A 15 -0.83 -1.69 0.68
C SER A 15 -0.31 -1.76 2.10
N VAL A 16 -0.33 -0.65 2.84
CA VAL A 16 -0.03 -0.63 4.27
C VAL A 16 -1.08 0.20 4.98
N ASP A 17 -1.75 -0.42 5.95
CA ASP A 17 -2.70 0.30 6.80
C ASP A 17 -1.93 1.00 7.92
N THR A 18 -2.24 2.28 8.09
CA THR A 18 -1.57 3.18 9.04
C THR A 18 -2.63 4.01 9.76
N ARG A 19 -2.23 4.79 10.77
CA ARG A 19 -3.15 5.72 11.44
C ARG A 19 -3.74 6.81 10.52
N TYR A 20 -3.15 6.99 9.34
CA TYR A 20 -3.62 7.91 8.29
C TYR A 20 -4.61 7.25 7.32
N SER A 21 -4.80 5.93 7.42
CA SER A 21 -5.64 5.16 6.51
C SER A 21 -6.98 4.87 7.16
N SER A 22 -8.08 5.05 6.40
CA SER A 22 -9.45 4.77 6.87
C SER A 22 -10.01 3.44 6.32
N ARG A 23 -9.18 2.64 5.63
CA ARG A 23 -9.59 1.31 5.14
C ARG A 23 -9.97 0.39 6.29
N ALA A 24 -11.10 -0.29 6.14
CA ALA A 24 -11.63 -1.23 7.12
C ALA A 24 -11.45 -2.69 6.70
N GLY A 25 -11.28 -3.58 7.69
CA GLY A 25 -11.27 -5.04 7.53
C GLY A 25 -9.93 -5.67 7.16
N GLY A 26 -8.84 -4.88 7.07
CA GLY A 26 -7.47 -5.40 6.96
C GLY A 26 -7.29 -6.49 5.89
N TRP A 27 -6.79 -7.65 6.31
CA TRP A 27 -6.47 -8.76 5.40
C TRP A 27 -7.70 -9.40 4.74
N GLU A 28 -8.80 -9.57 5.49
CA GLU A 28 -10.07 -10.18 5.02
C GLU A 28 -10.64 -9.40 3.85
N ASN A 29 -10.38 -8.10 3.89
CA ASN A 29 -10.96 -7.14 3.00
C ASN A 29 -9.95 -6.71 1.93
N ASN A 30 -8.74 -7.26 1.90
CA ASN A 30 -7.74 -7.02 0.86
C ASN A 30 -7.70 -8.22 -0.09
N LEU A 31 -8.71 -8.36 -0.95
CA LEU A 31 -8.85 -9.52 -1.83
C LEU A 31 -8.12 -9.30 -3.16
N THR A 32 -7.53 -10.36 -3.71
CA THR A 32 -6.92 -10.31 -5.06
C THR A 32 -7.96 -9.92 -6.11
N SER A 33 -9.19 -10.44 -5.98
CA SER A 33 -10.29 -10.17 -6.91
C SER A 33 -10.65 -8.68 -7.01
N ASP A 34 -10.47 -7.89 -5.95
CA ASP A 34 -10.74 -6.45 -6.00
C ASP A 34 -9.83 -5.75 -7.04
N TYR A 35 -8.56 -6.18 -7.13
CA TYR A 35 -7.60 -5.66 -8.11
C TYR A 35 -7.85 -6.21 -9.52
N GLU A 36 -8.30 -7.46 -9.64
CA GLU A 36 -8.66 -8.08 -10.92
C GLU A 36 -9.88 -7.40 -11.54
N TYR A 37 -10.92 -7.11 -10.74
CA TYR A 37 -12.11 -6.42 -11.21
C TYR A 37 -11.79 -4.98 -11.64
N LEU A 38 -10.93 -4.29 -10.89
CA LEU A 38 -10.49 -2.97 -11.27
C LEU A 38 -9.67 -3.00 -12.58
N TYR A 39 -8.79 -3.99 -12.74
CA TYR A 39 -8.05 -4.19 -13.98
C TYR A 39 -8.99 -4.45 -15.16
N GLU A 40 -9.95 -5.36 -15.01
CA GLU A 40 -10.97 -5.63 -16.03
C GLU A 40 -11.77 -4.38 -16.40
N PHE A 41 -12.09 -3.52 -15.44
CA PHE A 41 -12.74 -2.24 -15.69
C PHE A 41 -11.84 -1.29 -16.48
N VAL A 42 -10.58 -1.14 -16.06
CA VAL A 42 -9.59 -0.27 -16.71
C VAL A 42 -9.33 -0.69 -18.16
N THR A 43 -9.26 -2.00 -18.44
CA THR A 43 -9.08 -2.52 -19.81
C THR A 43 -10.37 -2.53 -20.64
N GLY A 44 -11.51 -2.15 -20.06
CA GLY A 44 -12.82 -2.19 -20.72
C GLY A 44 -13.36 -3.62 -20.94
N ALA A 45 -12.81 -4.62 -20.26
CA ALA A 45 -13.26 -6.01 -20.33
C ALA A 45 -14.61 -6.23 -19.62
N ILE A 46 -14.95 -5.37 -18.65
CA ILE A 46 -16.26 -5.31 -18.02
C ILE A 46 -16.89 -3.92 -18.18
N GLN A 47 -18.22 -3.92 -18.24
CA GLN A 47 -19.06 -2.72 -18.26
C GLN A 47 -20.14 -2.88 -17.18
N GLU A 48 -20.65 -1.74 -16.68
CA GLU A 48 -21.70 -1.74 -15.68
C GLU A 48 -23.01 -2.27 -16.30
N ASN A 49 -23.35 -3.50 -15.94
CA ASN A 49 -24.53 -4.22 -16.42
C ASN A 49 -24.91 -5.30 -15.39
N ALA A 50 -26.06 -5.94 -15.59
CA ALA A 50 -26.58 -6.94 -14.65
C ALA A 50 -25.63 -8.12 -14.39
N ALA A 51 -24.75 -8.47 -15.33
CA ALA A 51 -23.80 -9.57 -15.17
C ALA A 51 -22.57 -9.21 -14.31
N ASN A 52 -22.23 -7.92 -14.24
CA ASN A 52 -21.06 -7.42 -13.49
C ASN A 52 -21.45 -6.59 -12.25
N ASP A 53 -22.74 -6.48 -11.92
CA ASP A 53 -23.25 -5.60 -10.87
C ASP A 53 -22.54 -5.82 -9.52
N GLU A 54 -22.33 -7.08 -9.12
CA GLU A 54 -21.62 -7.42 -7.89
C GLU A 54 -20.17 -6.93 -7.89
N LYS A 55 -19.48 -6.96 -9.04
CA LYS A 55 -18.10 -6.46 -9.17
C LYS A 55 -18.07 -4.95 -8.99
N PHE A 56 -18.96 -4.21 -9.64
CA PHE A 56 -19.04 -2.76 -9.52
C PHE A 56 -19.45 -2.32 -8.12
N LYS A 57 -20.44 -2.99 -7.52
CA LYS A 57 -20.85 -2.77 -6.14
C LYS A 57 -19.67 -2.96 -5.19
N ARG A 58 -18.93 -4.07 -5.34
CA ARG A 58 -17.72 -4.33 -4.54
C ARG A 58 -16.68 -3.24 -4.72
N LEU A 59 -16.35 -2.84 -5.95
CA LEU A 59 -15.37 -1.78 -6.21
C LEU A 59 -15.77 -0.43 -5.60
N LYS A 60 -17.06 -0.09 -5.60
CA LYS A 60 -17.60 1.13 -4.98
C LYS A 60 -17.62 1.05 -3.44
N GLU A 61 -18.03 -0.08 -2.87
CA GLU A 61 -17.94 -0.32 -1.42
C GLU A 61 -16.51 -0.21 -0.90
N ARG A 62 -15.54 -0.58 -1.74
CA ARG A 62 -14.10 -0.46 -1.47
C ARG A 62 -13.53 0.92 -1.76
N ALA A 63 -14.32 1.82 -2.33
CA ALA A 63 -13.90 3.09 -2.88
C ALA A 63 -12.70 2.98 -3.84
N PHE A 64 -12.58 1.85 -4.56
CA PHE A 64 -11.64 1.70 -5.68
C PHE A 64 -12.19 2.43 -6.91
N LEU A 65 -13.52 2.43 -7.02
CA LEU A 65 -14.27 3.30 -7.89
C LEU A 65 -15.08 4.30 -7.07
N THR A 66 -15.23 5.51 -7.59
CA THR A 66 -16.20 6.49 -7.11
C THR A 66 -17.62 6.09 -7.55
N ALA A 67 -18.64 6.80 -7.05
CA ALA A 67 -20.04 6.57 -7.41
C ALA A 67 -20.30 6.70 -8.92
N ASP A 68 -19.56 7.59 -9.59
CA ASP A 68 -19.56 7.86 -11.04
C ASP A 68 -18.54 7.01 -11.82
N ASN A 69 -18.05 5.91 -11.24
CA ASN A 69 -17.12 4.95 -11.86
C ASN A 69 -15.76 5.55 -12.26
N ARG A 70 -15.24 6.53 -11.51
CA ARG A 70 -13.86 6.99 -11.66
C ARG A 70 -12.93 6.17 -10.78
N VAL A 71 -11.75 5.86 -11.28
CA VAL A 71 -10.70 5.18 -10.53
C VAL A 71 -10.18 6.10 -9.43
N ASN A 72 -10.19 5.60 -8.20
CA ASN A 72 -9.87 6.38 -7.00
C ASN A 72 -8.57 5.93 -6.31
N ILE A 73 -7.95 4.85 -6.78
CA ILE A 73 -6.67 4.36 -6.25
C ILE A 73 -5.49 4.79 -7.11
N MET A 74 -4.31 4.80 -6.51
CA MET A 74 -3.07 5.03 -7.23
C MET A 74 -2.71 3.82 -8.08
N MET A 75 -2.59 4.03 -9.39
CA MET A 75 -2.13 3.01 -10.33
C MET A 75 -0.77 3.42 -10.91
N VAL A 76 0.16 2.46 -10.97
CA VAL A 76 1.51 2.64 -11.50
C VAL A 76 1.69 1.71 -12.69
N LEU A 77 2.19 2.29 -13.79
CA LEU A 77 2.54 1.54 -14.97
C LEU A 77 3.85 0.77 -14.76
N GLY A 78 3.83 -0.53 -14.99
CA GLY A 78 4.98 -1.43 -14.85
C GLY A 78 4.92 -2.27 -13.58
N ASN A 79 6.03 -2.91 -13.23
CA ASN A 79 6.10 -3.82 -12.07
C ASN A 79 6.56 -3.09 -10.79
N ALA A 80 6.27 -3.72 -9.65
CA ALA A 80 6.60 -3.18 -8.33
C ALA A 80 8.12 -3.09 -8.08
N ASP A 81 8.91 -4.06 -8.54
CA ASP A 81 10.35 -4.13 -8.27
C ASP A 81 11.09 -2.95 -8.90
N ASP A 82 10.80 -2.63 -10.16
CA ASP A 82 11.36 -1.50 -10.89
C ASP A 82 10.95 -0.16 -10.26
N PHE A 83 9.73 -0.08 -9.72
CA PHE A 83 9.26 1.12 -9.02
C PHE A 83 10.02 1.30 -7.70
N PHE A 84 10.10 0.26 -6.87
CA PHE A 84 10.76 0.33 -5.57
C PHE A 84 12.29 0.44 -5.68
N ALA A 85 12.90 -0.05 -6.76
CA ALA A 85 14.32 0.14 -7.04
C ALA A 85 14.72 1.61 -7.25
N LYS A 86 13.75 2.49 -7.56
CA LYS A 86 13.98 3.94 -7.66
C LYS A 86 14.13 4.61 -6.29
N ILE A 87 13.71 3.95 -5.21
CA ILE A 87 13.85 4.48 -3.86
C ILE A 87 15.32 4.31 -3.43
N PRO A 88 16.04 5.40 -3.14
CA PRO A 88 17.45 5.31 -2.77
C PRO A 88 17.62 4.52 -1.48
N ALA A 89 18.59 3.62 -1.47
CA ALA A 89 18.94 2.88 -0.26
C ALA A 89 19.49 3.83 0.82
N CYS A 90 19.16 3.54 2.09
CA CYS A 90 19.79 4.21 3.21
C CYS A 90 21.32 3.96 3.19
N SER A 91 22.11 5.03 3.31
CA SER A 91 23.57 4.94 3.37
C SER A 91 24.03 4.07 4.55
N SER A 92 25.17 3.38 4.40
CA SER A 92 25.78 2.59 5.50
C SER A 92 26.03 3.45 6.73
N LYS A 93 26.56 4.67 6.55
CA LYS A 93 26.79 5.63 7.64
C LYS A 93 25.53 5.88 8.49
N LEU A 94 24.37 6.01 7.86
CA LEU A 94 23.11 6.20 8.58
C LEU A 94 22.71 4.91 9.32
N LYS A 95 22.87 3.74 8.69
CA LYS A 95 22.59 2.45 9.33
C LYS A 95 23.47 2.21 10.56
N ASP A 96 24.76 2.49 10.44
CA ASP A 96 25.75 2.32 11.50
C ASP A 96 25.46 3.22 12.71
N ALA A 97 24.96 4.44 12.46
CA ALA A 97 24.60 5.38 13.52
C ALA A 97 23.46 4.87 14.45
N PHE A 98 22.66 3.91 13.98
CA PHE A 98 21.55 3.34 14.75
C PHE A 98 21.76 1.87 15.12
N ALA A 99 22.86 1.24 14.70
CA ALA A 99 23.09 -0.19 14.86
C ALA A 99 23.10 -0.62 16.34
N GLU A 100 23.73 0.16 17.22
CA GLU A 100 23.78 -0.12 18.65
C GLU A 100 22.39 -0.08 19.30
N GLN A 101 21.58 0.95 18.98
CA GLN A 101 20.20 1.08 19.49
C GLN A 101 19.30 -0.05 18.96
N ALA A 102 19.46 -0.40 17.68
CA ALA A 102 18.73 -1.50 17.06
C ALA A 102 19.03 -2.83 17.77
N LEU A 103 20.31 -3.08 18.09
CA LEU A 103 20.73 -4.28 18.81
C LEU A 103 20.18 -4.29 20.24
N GLU A 104 20.27 -3.18 20.96
CA GLU A 104 19.78 -3.09 22.35
C GLU A 104 18.29 -3.41 22.43
N ILE A 105 17.46 -2.80 21.57
CA ILE A 105 16.02 -3.05 21.53
C ILE A 105 15.72 -4.50 21.18
N ALA A 106 16.39 -5.06 20.15
CA ALA A 106 16.18 -6.43 19.75
C ALA A 106 16.61 -7.44 20.84
N MET A 107 17.65 -7.14 21.61
CA MET A 107 18.07 -7.94 22.76
C MET A 107 17.07 -7.86 23.93
N ILE A 108 16.39 -6.73 24.11
CA ILE A 108 15.32 -6.61 25.12
C ILE A 108 14.13 -7.47 24.70
N GLU A 109 13.67 -7.38 23.45
CA GLU A 109 12.55 -8.18 22.92
C GLU A 109 12.85 -9.68 22.95
N ALA A 110 14.08 -10.08 22.63
CA ALA A 110 14.48 -11.49 22.62
C ALA A 110 14.37 -12.18 23.99
N LYS A 111 14.40 -11.44 25.10
CA LYS A 111 14.27 -12.02 26.46
C LYS A 111 12.92 -12.68 26.70
N ASP A 112 11.89 -12.27 25.96
CA ASP A 112 10.54 -12.84 26.05
C ASP A 112 10.41 -14.17 25.30
N PHE A 113 11.48 -14.61 24.60
CA PHE A 113 11.51 -15.84 23.81
C PHE A 113 12.49 -16.88 24.38
N PRO A 114 12.26 -18.19 24.11
CA PRO A 114 13.16 -19.24 24.54
C PRO A 114 14.59 -19.05 24.01
N PRO A 115 15.64 -19.47 24.76
CA PRO A 115 17.05 -19.26 24.37
C PRO A 115 17.38 -19.69 22.93
N GLN A 116 16.78 -20.79 22.45
CA GLN A 116 17.01 -21.33 21.11
C GLN A 116 16.47 -20.44 19.99
N MET A 117 15.60 -19.48 20.30
CA MET A 117 15.00 -18.53 19.35
C MET A 117 15.60 -17.13 19.44
N GLN A 118 16.34 -16.81 20.50
CA GLN A 118 16.76 -15.42 20.77
C GLN A 118 17.63 -14.85 19.65
N ASP A 119 18.56 -15.64 19.10
CA ASP A 119 19.40 -15.22 17.96
C ASP A 119 18.57 -14.87 16.72
N LEU A 120 17.49 -15.63 16.47
CA LEU A 120 16.58 -15.36 15.36
C LEU A 120 15.79 -14.06 15.60
N ILE A 121 15.31 -13.83 16.82
CA ILE A 121 14.60 -12.60 17.18
C ILE A 121 15.51 -11.39 17.05
N ILE A 122 16.75 -11.47 17.55
CA ILE A 122 17.75 -10.40 17.43
C ILE A 122 18.04 -10.11 15.96
N SER A 123 18.35 -11.13 15.17
CA SER A 123 18.62 -10.97 13.73
C SER A 123 17.44 -10.32 13.00
N THR A 124 16.21 -10.72 13.33
CA THR A 124 14.99 -10.17 12.72
C THR A 124 14.74 -8.72 13.14
N GLY A 125 14.91 -8.41 14.43
CA GLY A 125 14.74 -7.06 14.98
C GLY A 125 15.74 -6.07 14.41
N VAL A 126 17.03 -6.41 14.41
CA VAL A 126 18.09 -5.54 13.87
C VAL A 126 17.93 -5.31 12.37
N SER A 127 17.62 -6.36 11.60
CA SER A 127 17.41 -6.24 10.15
C SER A 127 16.17 -5.41 9.79
N SER A 128 15.18 -5.34 10.68
CA SER A 128 13.91 -4.62 10.47
C SER A 128 13.85 -3.25 11.15
N PHE A 129 14.91 -2.84 11.87
CA PHE A 129 14.92 -1.61 12.68
C PHE A 129 14.62 -0.37 11.85
N ILE A 130 15.37 -0.16 10.76
CA ILE A 130 15.06 0.86 9.75
C ILE A 130 14.02 0.27 8.78
N GLY A 131 12.78 0.23 9.24
CA GLY A 131 11.67 -0.38 8.54
C GLY A 131 10.36 0.37 8.74
N ARG A 132 9.26 -0.35 9.00
CA ARG A 132 7.90 0.21 9.03
C ARG A 132 7.70 1.25 10.12
N THR A 133 8.29 1.04 11.30
CA THR A 133 8.16 1.95 12.45
C THR A 133 8.76 3.31 12.14
N VAL A 134 9.99 3.33 11.62
CA VAL A 134 10.65 4.58 11.20
C VAL A 134 9.88 5.25 10.07
N ALA A 135 9.34 4.49 9.11
CA ALA A 135 8.52 5.04 8.03
C ALA A 135 7.25 5.75 8.56
N LEU A 136 6.57 5.18 9.56
CA LEU A 136 5.44 5.84 10.22
C LEU A 136 5.88 7.11 10.94
N MET A 137 6.97 7.09 11.71
CA MET A 137 7.49 8.26 12.41
C MET A 137 7.89 9.39 11.44
N VAL A 138 8.48 9.03 10.29
CA VAL A 138 8.81 10.00 9.24
C VAL A 138 7.54 10.60 8.64
N MET A 139 6.53 9.79 8.32
CA MET A 139 5.23 10.33 7.87
C MET A 139 4.61 11.25 8.92
N ASP A 140 4.65 10.86 10.20
CA ASP A 140 4.15 11.66 11.31
C ASP A 140 4.80 13.05 11.33
N PHE A 141 6.12 13.07 11.23
CA PHE A 141 6.89 14.30 11.16
C PHE A 141 6.54 15.13 9.90
N LEU A 142 6.36 14.49 8.73
CA LEU A 142 6.04 15.18 7.48
C LEU A 142 4.65 15.85 7.52
N TYR A 143 3.65 15.21 8.13
CA TYR A 143 2.34 15.83 8.36
C TYR A 143 2.40 16.92 9.43
N GLU A 144 3.10 16.69 10.55
CA GLU A 144 3.23 17.67 11.63
C GLU A 144 3.92 18.97 11.16
N LYS A 145 4.93 18.86 10.29
CA LYS A 145 5.64 20.01 9.71
C LYS A 145 4.88 20.69 8.57
N GLY A 146 3.72 20.16 8.16
CA GLY A 146 2.95 20.68 7.03
C GLY A 146 3.61 20.46 5.67
N THR A 147 4.62 19.58 5.59
CA THR A 147 5.22 19.15 4.31
C THR A 147 4.20 18.35 3.51
N PHE A 148 3.44 17.48 4.19
CA PHE A 148 2.26 16.83 3.62
C PHE A 148 1.00 17.57 4.03
N GLN A 149 0.12 17.83 3.06
CA GLN A 149 -1.21 18.36 3.32
C GLN A 149 -2.07 17.28 3.99
N PRO A 150 -2.94 17.63 4.97
CA PRO A 150 -3.86 16.68 5.57
C PRO A 150 -4.72 15.99 4.52
N LEU A 151 -4.83 14.66 4.63
CA LEU A 151 -5.68 13.86 3.74
C LEU A 151 -7.16 14.15 3.98
N THR A 152 -7.91 14.31 2.91
CA THR A 152 -9.38 14.25 2.92
C THR A 152 -9.87 12.86 3.28
N GLU A 153 -11.13 12.72 3.69
CA GLU A 153 -11.71 11.41 4.02
C GLU A 153 -11.64 10.40 2.86
N ASN A 154 -11.75 10.89 1.61
CA ASN A 154 -11.61 10.04 0.43
C ASN A 154 -10.15 9.57 0.23
N GLU A 155 -9.18 10.47 0.35
CA GLU A 155 -7.75 10.13 0.20
C GLU A 155 -7.26 9.19 1.31
N LYS A 156 -7.82 9.27 2.53
CA LYS A 156 -7.51 8.31 3.59
C LYS A 156 -7.84 6.87 3.20
N ILE A 157 -8.87 6.64 2.37
CA ILE A 157 -9.26 5.30 1.94
C ILE A 157 -8.21 4.70 1.01
N THR A 158 -7.54 5.52 0.19
CA THR A 158 -6.56 5.06 -0.80
C THR A 158 -5.11 5.37 -0.42
N SER A 159 -4.90 6.00 0.75
CA SER A 159 -3.59 6.29 1.32
C SER A 159 -2.72 5.03 1.49
N ASN A 160 -1.47 5.05 1.03
CA ASN A 160 -0.59 3.88 1.10
C ASN A 160 -1.18 2.62 0.45
N LEU A 161 -1.95 2.78 -0.63
CA LEU A 161 -2.43 1.70 -1.50
C LEU A 161 -1.98 2.01 -2.94
N ILE A 162 -1.27 1.06 -3.54
CA ILE A 162 -0.76 1.15 -4.91
C ILE A 162 -1.14 -0.14 -5.64
N MET A 163 -1.68 0.01 -6.83
CA MET A 163 -1.84 -1.06 -7.80
C MET A 163 -0.85 -0.86 -8.96
N PHE A 164 -0.23 -1.94 -9.37
CA PHE A 164 0.69 -2.02 -10.50
C PHE A 164 -0.01 -2.78 -11.63
N SER A 165 0.17 -2.31 -12.85
CA SER A 165 -0.41 -2.92 -14.06
C SER A 165 0.35 -2.48 -15.32
N ASP A 166 0.12 -3.20 -16.41
CA ASP A 166 0.59 -2.87 -17.75
C ASP A 166 -0.31 -1.86 -18.48
N VAL A 167 -1.46 -1.52 -17.89
CA VAL A 167 -2.43 -0.55 -18.41
C VAL A 167 -2.79 0.47 -17.33
N LEU A 168 -2.90 1.73 -17.70
CA LEU A 168 -3.42 2.80 -16.84
C LEU A 168 -4.86 3.16 -17.25
N PRO A 169 -5.69 3.66 -16.31
CA PRO A 169 -7.00 4.19 -16.63
C PRO A 169 -6.91 5.32 -17.67
N SER A 170 -7.88 5.34 -18.58
CA SER A 170 -8.06 6.45 -19.52
C SER A 170 -8.38 7.75 -18.79
N LYS A 171 -8.21 8.90 -19.47
CA LYS A 171 -8.55 10.21 -18.89
C LYS A 171 -10.00 10.27 -18.40
N GLU A 172 -10.93 9.71 -19.16
CA GLU A 172 -12.33 9.63 -18.74
C GLU A 172 -12.48 8.81 -17.45
N GLN A 173 -11.69 7.76 -17.25
CA GLN A 173 -11.75 6.97 -16.02
C GLN A 173 -11.08 7.65 -14.81
N THR A 174 -10.33 8.74 -14.99
CA THR A 174 -9.64 9.47 -13.90
C THR A 174 -10.13 10.89 -13.70
N ASP A 175 -10.78 11.50 -14.69
CA ASP A 175 -11.19 12.90 -14.63
C ASP A 175 -12.32 13.08 -13.60
N HIS A 176 -11.93 13.52 -12.41
CA HIS A 176 -12.80 14.21 -11.47
C HIS A 176 -13.09 15.59 -12.07
N SER A 177 -13.99 15.67 -13.04
CA SER A 177 -14.40 16.94 -13.65
C SER A 177 -14.70 17.94 -12.53
N ASN A 178 -13.90 19.02 -12.51
CA ASN A 178 -13.94 20.15 -11.58
C ASN A 178 -15.34 20.39 -11.00
N SER A 179 -15.57 19.88 -9.79
CA SER A 179 -16.63 20.39 -8.93
C SER A 179 -16.17 21.76 -8.44
N VAL A 180 -16.63 22.80 -9.14
CA VAL A 180 -16.59 24.20 -8.69
C VAL A 180 -17.26 24.31 -7.32
#